data_AF-A0A7C5JXT3-F1
#
_entry.id   AF-A0A7C5JXT3-F1
#
_cell.length_a   1.000
_cell.length_b   1.000
_cell.length_c   1.000
_cell.angle_alpha   90.00
_cell.angle_beta   90.00
_cell.angle_gamma   90.00
#
_symmetry.space_group_name_H-M   'P 1'
#
loop_
_entity.id
_entity.type
_entity.pdbx_description
1 polymer ?
#
loop_
_entity_poly.entity_id
_entity_poly.type
_entity_poly.pdbx_seq_one_letter_code
_entity_poly.pdbx_strand_id
1 'polypeptide(L)'
;MRWDQGLDYEKTYKLLTKELEEAREKDGPKALKRRLYLVILLTQLRNGSRIGEAIDFIYSVAQEYKREGLITVEKRKDGYQRLMVLPKEVSKTDILTIKGLLEEELQEHGKKGLVVKVSTWAKKTYGFNTHSLRYAFVSYLAKKGYPPQLIAKITGHRRLDYILHYTQEKMAKKILREL
;
A
#
# COMPACT_ATOMS: atom_id res chain seq x y z
N MET A 1 -20.60 -3.77 -1.10
CA MET A 1 -19.50 -2.96 -1.69
C MET A 1 -18.42 -3.91 -2.20
N ARG A 2 -17.97 -3.78 -3.45
CA ARG A 2 -16.96 -4.69 -4.06
C ARG A 2 -15.58 -4.39 -3.46
N TRP A 3 -14.96 -5.38 -2.81
CA TRP A 3 -13.68 -5.21 -2.11
C TRP A 3 -12.49 -5.00 -3.07
N ASP A 4 -12.56 -5.54 -4.28
CA ASP A 4 -11.63 -5.26 -5.38
C ASP A 4 -12.35 -4.49 -6.49
N GLN A 5 -11.82 -3.31 -6.82
CA GLN A 5 -12.29 -2.49 -7.94
C GLN A 5 -11.54 -2.78 -9.26
N GLY A 6 -10.66 -3.78 -9.29
CA GLY A 6 -9.95 -4.19 -10.49
C GLY A 6 -8.86 -3.20 -10.91
N LEU A 7 -8.23 -2.53 -9.94
CA LEU A 7 -7.18 -1.56 -10.20
C LEU A 7 -6.02 -2.21 -10.96
N ASP A 8 -5.53 -1.50 -11.98
CA ASP A 8 -4.30 -1.86 -12.67
C ASP A 8 -3.10 -1.30 -11.91
N TYR A 9 -2.20 -2.19 -11.50
CA TYR A 9 -1.05 -1.85 -10.69
C TYR A 9 -0.15 -0.78 -11.32
N GLU A 10 0.17 -0.91 -12.60
CA GLU A 10 1.13 0.00 -13.25
C GLU A 10 0.51 1.38 -13.46
N LYS A 11 -0.77 1.42 -13.85
CA LYS A 11 -1.52 2.69 -13.95
C LYS A 11 -1.64 3.37 -12.59
N THR A 12 -2.00 2.64 -11.54
CA THR A 12 -2.12 3.20 -10.19
C THR A 12 -0.76 3.65 -9.64
N TYR A 13 0.31 2.91 -9.92
CA TYR A 13 1.66 3.29 -9.53
C TYR A 13 2.09 4.59 -10.21
N LYS A 14 1.92 4.70 -11.53
CA LYS A 14 2.21 5.93 -12.28
C LYS A 14 1.39 7.13 -11.78
N LEU A 15 0.11 6.90 -11.46
CA LEU A 15 -0.75 7.94 -10.87
C LEU A 15 -0.19 8.43 -9.53
N LEU A 16 0.02 7.53 -8.56
CA LEU A 16 0.45 7.92 -7.21
C LEU A 16 1.85 8.54 -7.19
N THR A 17 2.74 8.10 -8.07
CA THR A 17 4.10 8.68 -8.21
C THR A 17 4.06 10.08 -8.78
N LYS A 18 3.32 10.29 -9.88
CA LYS A 18 3.10 11.63 -10.45
C LYS A 18 2.47 12.58 -9.44
N GLU A 19 1.43 12.13 -8.73
CA GLU A 19 0.74 12.93 -7.71
C GLU A 19 1.68 13.31 -6.55
N LEU A 20 2.63 12.44 -6.19
CA LEU A 20 3.62 12.71 -5.16
C LEU A 20 4.62 13.76 -5.64
N GLU A 21 5.07 13.68 -6.89
CA GLU A 21 5.92 14.69 -7.52
C GLU A 21 5.22 16.07 -7.53
N GLU A 22 3.99 16.16 -8.01
CA GLU A 22 3.22 17.41 -7.98
C GLU A 22 2.98 17.94 -6.56
N ALA A 23 2.87 17.03 -5.57
CA ALA A 23 2.71 17.44 -4.19
C ALA A 23 4.01 18.04 -3.61
N ARG A 24 5.19 17.66 -4.11
CA ARG A 24 6.51 18.22 -3.71
C ARG A 24 6.71 19.67 -4.10
N GLU A 25 6.06 20.09 -5.18
CA GLU A 25 6.16 21.46 -5.69
C GLU A 25 5.26 22.46 -4.94
N LYS A 26 4.37 21.96 -4.08
CA LYS A 26 3.37 22.77 -3.38
C LYS A 26 3.65 22.84 -1.89
N ASP A 27 3.49 24.03 -1.32
CA ASP A 27 3.66 24.26 0.11
C ASP A 27 2.33 24.36 0.87
N GLY A 28 2.44 24.32 2.20
CA GLY A 28 1.34 24.52 3.13
C GLY A 28 0.65 23.24 3.61
N PRO A 29 -0.27 23.37 4.58
CA PRO A 29 -0.81 22.22 5.33
C PRO A 29 -1.55 21.20 4.45
N LYS A 30 -2.29 21.67 3.43
CA LYS A 30 -3.01 20.79 2.50
C LYS A 30 -2.06 19.98 1.64
N ALA A 31 -0.98 20.59 1.15
CA ALA A 31 0.04 19.91 0.36
C ALA A 31 0.79 18.88 1.21
N LEU A 32 1.19 19.26 2.43
CA LEU A 32 1.84 18.35 3.38
C LEU A 32 0.97 17.11 3.68
N LYS A 33 -0.32 17.32 3.92
CA LYS A 33 -1.28 16.23 4.14
C LYS A 33 -1.43 15.33 2.92
N ARG A 34 -1.48 15.91 1.71
CA ARG A 34 -1.47 15.14 0.44
C ARG A 34 -0.20 14.30 0.32
N ARG A 35 0.99 14.85 0.61
CA ARG A 35 2.27 14.12 0.61
C ARG A 35 2.23 12.92 1.57
N LEU A 36 1.83 13.15 2.83
CA LEU A 36 1.69 12.08 3.83
C LEU A 36 0.82 10.92 3.32
N TYR A 37 -0.36 11.25 2.78
CA TYR A 37 -1.30 10.24 2.30
C TYR A 37 -0.76 9.49 1.08
N LEU A 38 -0.13 10.19 0.13
CA LEU A 38 0.49 9.58 -1.04
C LEU A 38 1.63 8.64 -0.67
N VAL A 39 2.48 9.01 0.28
CA VAL A 39 3.56 8.15 0.79
C VAL A 39 2.99 6.86 1.38
N ILE A 40 1.91 6.95 2.19
CA ILE A 40 1.24 5.77 2.76
C ILE A 40 0.63 4.90 1.65
N LEU A 41 -0.11 5.47 0.70
CA LEU A 41 -0.76 4.72 -0.38
C LEU A 41 0.25 4.04 -1.32
N LEU A 42 1.31 4.75 -1.70
CA LEU A 42 2.35 4.20 -2.57
C LEU A 42 3.10 3.06 -1.88
N THR A 43 3.39 3.22 -0.59
CA THR A 43 3.98 2.17 0.25
C THR A 43 3.05 0.95 0.34
N GLN A 44 1.76 1.18 0.53
CA GLN A 44 0.76 0.12 0.59
C GLN A 44 0.72 -0.67 -0.73
N LEU A 45 0.67 0.04 -1.87
CA LEU A 45 0.66 -0.55 -3.20
C LEU A 45 1.93 -1.36 -3.47
N ARG A 46 3.11 -0.83 -3.13
CA ARG A 46 4.39 -1.49 -3.42
C ARG A 46 4.67 -2.72 -2.57
N ASN A 47 4.06 -2.81 -1.40
CA ASN A 47 4.25 -3.93 -0.48
C ASN A 47 3.06 -4.90 -0.45
N GLY A 48 1.98 -4.61 -1.21
CA GLY A 48 0.72 -5.35 -1.12
C GLY A 48 0.19 -5.44 0.31
N SER A 49 0.37 -4.38 1.11
CA SER A 49 0.06 -4.38 2.53
C SER A 49 -1.39 -4.01 2.83
N ARG A 50 -1.81 -4.25 4.08
CA ARG A 50 -2.94 -3.47 4.61
C ARG A 50 -2.48 -2.03 4.87
N ILE A 51 -3.42 -1.11 4.86
CA ILE A 51 -3.11 0.30 5.08
C ILE A 51 -2.54 0.55 6.47
N GLY A 52 -3.03 -0.13 7.51
CA GLY A 52 -2.47 -0.02 8.85
C GLY A 52 -1.01 -0.51 8.92
N GLU A 53 -0.68 -1.60 8.23
CA GLU A 53 0.72 -2.07 8.11
C GLU A 53 1.61 -1.05 7.39
N ALA A 54 1.08 -0.33 6.38
CA ALA A 54 1.81 0.74 5.70
C ALA A 54 2.06 1.94 6.62
N ILE A 55 1.10 2.29 7.47
CA ILE A 55 1.25 3.35 8.47
C ILE A 55 2.33 2.96 9.49
N ASP A 56 2.29 1.73 10.02
CA ASP A 56 3.30 1.24 10.97
C ASP A 56 4.71 1.28 10.35
N PHE A 57 4.82 0.85 9.09
CA PHE A 57 6.09 0.90 8.36
C PHE A 57 6.59 2.32 8.13
N ILE A 58 5.74 3.23 7.66
CA ILE A 58 6.16 4.63 7.44
C ILE A 58 6.52 5.30 8.77
N TYR A 59 5.81 4.99 9.85
CA TYR A 59 6.15 5.47 11.19
C TYR A 59 7.54 4.96 11.62
N SER A 60 7.85 3.67 11.46
CA SER A 60 9.18 3.15 11.82
C SER A 60 10.30 3.79 10.98
N VAL A 61 10.08 3.99 9.68
CA VAL A 61 11.03 4.68 8.78
C VAL A 61 11.22 6.15 9.16
N ALA A 62 10.18 6.82 9.66
CA ALA A 62 10.27 8.20 10.13
C ALA A 62 11.01 8.35 11.47
N GLN A 63 10.99 7.32 12.31
CA GLN A 63 11.80 7.29 13.53
C GLN A 63 13.26 6.97 13.23
N GLU A 64 13.50 5.93 12.43
CA GLU A 64 14.83 5.52 12.00
C GLU A 64 14.82 5.27 10.49
N TYR A 65 15.54 6.10 9.73
CA TYR A 65 15.52 6.01 8.28
C TYR A 65 16.21 4.74 7.79
N LYS A 66 15.42 3.69 7.59
CA LYS A 66 15.77 2.43 6.94
C LYS A 66 14.85 2.23 5.74
N ARG A 67 15.40 1.77 4.62
CA ARG A 67 14.59 1.49 3.42
C ARG A 67 13.82 0.19 3.51
N GLU A 68 14.14 -0.64 4.49
CA GLU A 68 13.56 -1.97 4.70
C GLU A 68 13.32 -2.22 6.18
N GLY A 69 12.29 -2.99 6.50
CA GLY A 69 11.94 -3.30 7.88
C GLY A 69 10.92 -4.44 7.99
N LEU A 70 10.98 -5.16 9.11
CA LEU A 70 10.02 -6.20 9.44
C LEU A 70 8.81 -5.59 10.15
N ILE A 71 7.61 -5.90 9.64
CA ILE A 71 6.34 -5.43 10.21
C ILE A 71 5.47 -6.63 10.57
N THR A 72 4.88 -6.57 11.77
CA THR A 72 3.90 -7.55 12.24
C THR A 72 2.63 -7.47 11.38
N VAL A 73 2.23 -8.61 10.81
CA VAL A 73 1.08 -8.67 9.92
C VAL A 73 -0.21 -8.56 10.72
N GLU A 74 -1.07 -7.62 10.33
CA GLU A 74 -2.33 -7.39 11.01
C GLU A 74 -3.26 -8.61 10.93
N LYS A 75 -4.09 -8.76 11.97
CA LYS A 75 -5.09 -9.83 12.13
C LYS A 75 -4.51 -11.24 12.31
N ARG A 76 -3.18 -11.39 12.31
CA ARG A 76 -2.53 -12.63 12.71
C ARG A 76 -2.23 -12.59 14.21
N LYS A 77 -2.58 -13.67 14.91
CA LYS A 77 -2.33 -13.83 16.36
C LYS A 77 -0.98 -14.49 16.66
N ASP A 78 -0.29 -14.99 15.63
CA ASP A 78 0.97 -15.75 15.74
C ASP A 78 2.22 -14.86 15.67
N GLY A 79 2.06 -13.53 15.73
CA GLY A 79 3.18 -12.59 15.72
C GLY A 79 3.96 -12.56 14.41
N TYR A 80 3.45 -13.16 13.32
CA TYR A 80 4.19 -13.27 12.07
C TYR A 80 4.57 -11.89 11.51
N GLN A 81 5.86 -11.75 11.22
CA GLN A 81 6.43 -10.57 10.59
C GLN A 81 6.74 -10.82 9.11
N ARG A 82 6.74 -9.74 8.32
CA ARG A 82 7.20 -9.78 6.93
C ARG A 82 8.01 -8.54 6.59
N LEU A 83 8.86 -8.67 5.59
CA LEU A 83 9.61 -7.56 5.03
C LEU A 83 8.67 -6.59 4.33
N MET A 84 8.85 -5.30 4.62
CA MET A 84 8.34 -4.18 3.84
C MET A 84 9.51 -3.33 3.38
N VAL A 85 9.38 -2.79 2.17
CA VAL A 85 10.39 -1.99 1.49
C VAL A 85 9.80 -0.64 1.13
N LEU A 86 10.51 0.44 1.46
CA LEU A 86 10.15 1.79 1.10
C LEU A 86 10.22 1.96 -0.42
N PRO A 87 9.17 2.48 -1.08
CA PRO A 87 9.22 2.76 -2.52
C PRO A 87 10.44 3.61 -2.89
N LYS A 88 11.07 3.33 -4.03
CA LYS A 88 12.26 4.07 -4.49
C LYS A 88 11.94 5.54 -4.77
N GLU A 89 10.69 5.83 -5.11
CA GLU A 89 10.18 7.16 -5.37
C GLU A 89 10.01 7.96 -4.09
N VAL A 90 9.95 7.34 -2.91
CA VAL A 90 9.90 8.06 -1.63
C VAL A 90 11.34 8.31 -1.15
N SER A 91 11.71 9.58 -1.11
CA SER A 91 13.02 10.06 -0.69
C SER A 91 13.11 10.20 0.83
N LYS A 92 14.34 10.34 1.35
CA LYS A 92 14.56 10.69 2.77
C LYS A 92 13.91 12.03 3.11
N THR A 93 13.97 13.01 2.21
CA THR A 93 13.36 14.32 2.39
C THR A 93 11.85 14.21 2.57
N ASP A 94 11.15 13.40 1.77
CA ASP A 94 9.70 13.21 1.93
C ASP A 94 9.36 12.69 3.32
N ILE A 95 10.13 11.71 3.84
CA ILE A 95 9.93 11.14 5.16
C ILE A 95 10.14 12.19 6.26
N LEU A 96 11.23 12.98 6.16
CA LEU A 96 11.50 14.05 7.13
C LEU A 96 10.41 15.13 7.10
N THR A 97 9.95 15.51 5.91
CA THR A 97 8.89 16.50 5.72
C THR A 97 7.57 16.05 6.36
N ILE A 98 7.16 14.79 6.20
CA ILE A 98 5.87 14.32 6.72
C ILE A 98 5.92 13.89 8.20
N LYS A 99 7.10 13.74 8.80
CA LYS A 99 7.29 13.15 10.13
C LYS A 99 6.41 13.81 11.20
N GLY A 100 6.50 15.14 11.33
CA GLY A 100 5.74 15.86 12.36
C GLY A 100 4.22 15.69 12.21
N LEU A 101 3.70 15.80 10.97
CA LEU A 101 2.28 15.60 10.71
C LEU A 101 1.83 14.15 10.95
N LEU A 102 2.68 13.17 10.63
CA LEU A 102 2.39 11.77 10.91
C LEU A 102 2.25 11.51 12.42
N GLU A 103 3.16 12.06 13.22
CA GLU A 103 3.14 11.96 14.67
C GLU A 103 1.90 12.64 15.26
N GLU A 104 1.56 13.84 14.80
CA GLU A 104 0.35 14.57 15.18
C GLU A 104 -0.92 13.78 14.86
N GLU A 105 -1.07 13.30 13.62
CA GLU A 105 -2.24 12.52 13.20
C GLU A 105 -2.38 11.19 13.97
N LEU A 106 -1.26 10.56 14.34
CA LEU A 106 -1.24 9.36 15.17
C LEU A 106 -1.58 9.66 16.64
N GLN A 107 -1.12 10.78 17.19
CA GLN A 107 -1.44 11.19 18.55
C GLN A 107 -2.91 11.60 18.68
N GLU A 108 -3.45 12.36 17.73
CA GLU A 108 -4.81 12.91 17.79
C GLU A 108 -5.88 11.84 17.51
N HIS A 109 -5.63 10.93 16.57
CA HIS A 109 -6.66 10.01 16.08
C HIS A 109 -6.31 8.53 16.23
N GLY A 110 -5.08 8.23 16.60
CA GLY A 110 -4.56 6.88 16.58
C GLY A 110 -4.47 6.29 15.17
N LYS A 111 -3.87 5.11 15.09
CA LYS A 111 -3.75 4.35 13.85
C LYS A 111 -5.10 4.12 13.15
N LYS A 112 -6.13 3.74 13.89
CA LYS A 112 -7.47 3.46 13.32
C LYS A 112 -8.07 4.71 12.68
N GLY A 113 -7.95 5.87 13.32
CA GLY A 113 -8.44 7.12 12.77
C GLY A 113 -7.69 7.54 11.51
N LEU A 114 -6.35 7.42 11.51
CA LEU A 114 -5.55 7.70 10.32
C LEU A 114 -5.89 6.76 9.15
N VAL A 115 -6.12 5.46 9.41
CA VAL A 115 -6.61 4.51 8.40
C VAL A 115 -7.92 4.99 7.75
N VAL A 116 -8.88 5.44 8.54
CA VAL A 116 -10.18 5.94 8.04
C VAL A 116 -9.99 7.20 7.20
N LYS A 117 -9.16 8.14 7.68
CA LYS A 117 -8.87 9.40 6.99
C LYS A 117 -8.23 9.16 5.62
N VAL A 118 -7.15 8.36 5.55
CA VAL A 118 -6.47 8.06 4.29
C VAL A 118 -7.39 7.28 3.34
N SER A 119 -8.17 6.32 3.85
CA SER A 119 -9.10 5.54 3.03
C SER A 119 -10.22 6.40 2.45
N THR A 120 -10.79 7.30 3.26
CA THR A 120 -11.82 8.25 2.81
C THR A 120 -11.26 9.21 1.77
N TRP A 121 -10.04 9.72 1.99
CA TRP A 121 -9.37 10.59 1.05
C TRP A 121 -9.10 9.88 -0.29
N ALA A 122 -8.50 8.69 -0.28
CA ALA A 122 -8.26 7.90 -1.49
C ALA A 122 -9.56 7.65 -2.29
N LYS A 123 -10.66 7.37 -1.58
CA LYS A 123 -11.96 7.16 -2.21
C LYS A 123 -12.53 8.43 -2.84
N LYS A 124 -12.42 9.58 -2.16
CA LYS A 124 -12.91 10.87 -2.66
C LYS A 124 -12.06 11.42 -3.81
N THR A 125 -10.74 11.27 -3.73
CA THR A 125 -9.79 11.83 -4.69
C THR A 125 -9.61 10.97 -5.92
N TYR A 126 -9.57 9.64 -5.77
CA TYR A 126 -9.25 8.72 -6.87
C TYR A 126 -10.35 7.70 -7.18
N GLY A 127 -11.46 7.71 -6.43
CA GLY A 127 -12.57 6.79 -6.66
C GLY A 127 -12.32 5.35 -6.20
N PHE A 128 -11.15 5.04 -5.62
CA PHE A 128 -10.79 3.69 -5.18
C PHE A 128 -10.71 3.51 -3.67
N ASN A 129 -10.97 2.29 -3.18
CA ASN A 129 -10.70 1.90 -1.80
C ASN A 129 -9.26 1.37 -1.64
N THR A 130 -8.70 1.50 -0.44
CA THR A 130 -7.30 1.16 -0.14
C THR A 130 -7.03 -0.34 -0.17
N HIS A 131 -8.05 -1.17 0.04
CA HIS A 131 -7.95 -2.63 -0.09
C HIS A 131 -7.71 -3.06 -1.55
N SER A 132 -8.20 -2.27 -2.51
CA SER A 132 -7.94 -2.51 -3.95
C SER A 132 -6.47 -2.33 -4.31
N LEU A 133 -5.69 -1.52 -3.58
CA LEU A 133 -4.23 -1.40 -3.81
C LEU A 133 -3.50 -2.71 -3.50
N ARG A 134 -3.90 -3.40 -2.42
CA ARG A 134 -3.37 -4.73 -2.09
C ARG A 134 -3.67 -5.73 -3.20
N TYR A 135 -4.89 -5.73 -3.74
CA TYR A 135 -5.27 -6.63 -4.83
C TYR A 135 -4.66 -6.27 -6.17
N ALA A 136 -4.39 -4.99 -6.44
CA ALA A 136 -3.63 -4.55 -7.61
C ALA A 136 -2.23 -5.19 -7.59
N PHE A 137 -1.54 -5.14 -6.45
CA PHE A 137 -0.24 -5.79 -6.26
C PHE A 137 -0.30 -7.31 -6.44
N VAL A 138 -1.24 -7.99 -5.78
CA VAL A 138 -1.45 -9.45 -5.92
C VAL A 138 -1.69 -9.82 -7.38
N SER A 139 -2.57 -9.09 -8.05
CA SER A 139 -2.91 -9.32 -9.47
C SER A 139 -1.73 -9.09 -10.39
N TYR A 140 -0.90 -8.09 -10.10
CA TYR A 140 0.30 -7.79 -10.87
C TYR A 140 1.32 -8.92 -10.81
N LEU A 141 1.63 -9.40 -9.60
CA LEU A 141 2.55 -10.52 -9.44
C LEU A 141 2.01 -11.80 -10.09
N ALA A 142 0.70 -12.04 -9.98
CA ALA A 142 0.06 -13.17 -10.64
C ALA A 142 0.16 -13.09 -12.17
N LYS A 143 -0.10 -11.92 -12.76
CA LYS A 143 0.05 -11.69 -14.20
C LYS A 143 1.50 -11.89 -14.68
N LYS A 144 2.48 -11.62 -13.80
CA LYS A 144 3.92 -11.88 -14.03
C LYS A 144 4.31 -13.35 -13.85
N GLY A 145 3.39 -14.23 -13.48
CA GLY A 145 3.64 -15.66 -13.33
C GLY A 145 4.29 -16.07 -12.01
N TYR A 146 4.31 -15.18 -11.00
CA TYR A 146 4.85 -15.56 -9.69
C TYR A 146 3.96 -16.60 -9.00
N PRO A 147 4.55 -17.65 -8.38
CA PRO A 147 3.79 -18.66 -7.65
C PRO A 147 2.93 -18.06 -6.53
N PRO A 148 1.65 -18.49 -6.37
CA PRO A 148 0.75 -18.00 -5.33
C PRO A 148 1.33 -18.06 -3.91
N GLN A 149 2.17 -19.07 -3.62
CA GLN A 149 2.82 -19.24 -2.32
C GLN A 149 3.80 -18.10 -2.02
N LEU A 150 4.55 -17.63 -3.02
CA LEU A 150 5.46 -16.49 -2.88
C LEU A 150 4.67 -15.21 -2.68
N ILE A 151 3.61 -15.00 -3.47
CA ILE A 151 2.71 -13.84 -3.31
C ILE A 151 2.11 -13.83 -1.89
N ALA A 152 1.72 -14.98 -1.36
CA ALA A 152 1.20 -15.12 0.01
C ALA A 152 2.22 -14.72 1.08
N LYS A 153 3.46 -15.20 0.93
CA LYS A 153 4.56 -14.84 1.85
C LYS A 153 4.88 -13.35 1.80
N ILE A 154 4.96 -12.77 0.59
CA ILE A 154 5.18 -11.34 0.40
C ILE A 154 4.07 -10.54 1.07
N THR A 155 2.80 -10.89 0.88
CA THR A 155 1.65 -10.11 1.37
C THR A 155 1.17 -10.48 2.78
N GLY A 156 1.77 -11.49 3.41
CA GLY A 156 1.43 -11.95 4.76
C GLY A 156 0.12 -12.75 4.88
N HIS A 157 -0.38 -13.34 3.80
CA HIS A 157 -1.58 -14.17 3.86
C HIS A 157 -1.29 -15.51 4.57
N ARG A 158 -2.18 -15.90 5.51
CA ARG A 158 -2.10 -17.20 6.20
C ARG A 158 -2.64 -18.35 5.35
N ARG A 159 -3.73 -18.11 4.62
CA ARG A 159 -4.37 -19.09 3.72
C ARG A 159 -4.18 -18.67 2.28
N LEU A 160 -3.87 -19.65 1.43
CA LEU A 160 -3.64 -19.45 0.00
C LEU A 160 -4.94 -19.27 -0.77
N ASP A 161 -6.06 -19.78 -0.27
CA ASP A 161 -7.37 -19.85 -0.95
C ASP A 161 -7.80 -18.50 -1.55
N TYR A 162 -7.58 -17.40 -0.81
CA TYR A 162 -7.89 -16.05 -1.29
C TYR A 162 -6.99 -15.61 -2.44
N ILE A 163 -5.71 -15.97 -2.43
CA ILE A 163 -4.81 -15.67 -3.55
C ILE A 163 -5.12 -16.59 -4.72
N LEU A 164 -5.36 -17.88 -4.46
CA LEU A 164 -5.69 -18.87 -5.48
C LEU A 164 -6.94 -18.45 -6.25
N HIS A 165 -8.04 -18.08 -5.59
CA HIS A 165 -9.24 -17.62 -6.29
C HIS A 165 -8.95 -16.43 -7.22
N TYR A 166 -8.17 -15.43 -6.78
CA TYR A 166 -7.85 -14.25 -7.59
C TYR A 166 -6.87 -14.55 -8.74
N THR A 167 -5.91 -15.45 -8.50
CA THR A 167 -4.86 -15.79 -9.46
C THR A 167 -5.34 -16.80 -10.49
N GLN A 168 -6.03 -17.86 -10.05
CA GLN A 168 -6.58 -18.91 -10.91
C GLN A 168 -7.61 -18.38 -11.90
N GLU A 169 -8.56 -17.54 -11.47
CA GLU A 169 -9.58 -17.01 -12.39
C GLU A 169 -8.96 -16.11 -13.48
N LYS A 170 -8.01 -15.25 -13.10
CA LYS A 170 -7.32 -14.35 -14.04
C LYS A 170 -6.38 -15.12 -14.97
N MET A 171 -5.64 -16.09 -14.45
CA MET A 171 -4.76 -16.94 -15.25
C MET A 171 -5.54 -17.84 -16.20
N ALA A 172 -6.61 -18.49 -15.75
CA ALA A 172 -7.47 -19.33 -16.59
C ALA A 172 -8.06 -18.52 -17.76
N LYS A 173 -8.57 -17.32 -17.49
CA LYS A 173 -9.05 -16.39 -18.54
C LYS A 173 -7.95 -15.94 -19.49
N LYS A 174 -6.71 -15.77 -19.02
CA LYS A 174 -5.56 -15.41 -19.86
C LYS A 174 -5.19 -16.58 -20.77
N ILE A 175 -4.99 -17.77 -20.20
CA ILE A 175 -4.64 -18.99 -20.94
C ILE A 175 -5.69 -19.27 -22.02
N LEU A 176 -6.98 -19.23 -21.68
CA LEU A 176 -8.06 -19.47 -22.63
C LEU A 176 -8.09 -18.48 -23.80
N ARG A 177 -7.57 -17.26 -23.63
CA ARG A 177 -7.48 -16.24 -24.70
C ARG A 177 -6.22 -16.37 -25.57
N GLU A 178 -5.22 -17.08 -25.07
CA GLU A 178 -3.93 -17.29 -25.74
C GLU A 178 -3.88 -18.65 -26.47
N LEU A 179 -4.85 -19.54 -26.21
CA LEU A 179 -5.16 -20.71 -27.02
C LEU A 179 -5.91 -20.31 -28.30
#